data_AF-A0A8T7GFW4-F1
#
_entry.id   AF-A0A8T7GFW4-F1
#
_cell.length_a   1.000
_cell.length_b   1.000
_cell.length_c   1.000
_cell.angle_alpha   90.00
_cell.angle_beta   90.00
_cell.angle_gamma   90.00
#
_symmetry.space_group_name_H-M   'P 1'
#
loop_
_entity.id
_entity.type
_entity.pdbx_description
1 polymer ?
#
loop_
_entity_poly.entity_id
_entity_poly.type
_entity_poly.pdbx_seq_one_letter_code
_entity_poly.pdbx_strand_id
1 'polypeptide(L)' 'MEYDVNTSKIFDKQTGSEWNFDGLAISGGMKGEQLTRIPFDEGFWFEWVAFHPETKLYAN' A
#
# COMPACT_ATOMS: atom_id res chain seq x y z
N MET A 1 -5.53 8.34 5.56
CA MET A 1 -4.54 8.02 4.51
C MET A 1 -5.11 8.34 3.15
N GLU A 2 -4.37 9.12 2.37
CA GLU A 2 -4.66 9.41 0.96
C GLU A 2 -3.42 9.12 0.13
N TYR A 3 -3.65 8.59 -1.07
CA TYR A 3 -2.59 8.33 -2.04
C TYR A 3 -2.71 9.32 -3.20
N ASP A 4 -1.64 10.06 -3.46
CA ASP A 4 -1.55 10.95 -4.63
C ASP A 4 -0.84 10.22 -5.77
N VAL A 5 -1.61 9.92 -6.82
CA VAL A 5 -1.15 9.23 -8.03
C VAL A 5 -0.07 10.00 -8.80
N ASN A 6 -0.02 11.32 -8.68
CA ASN A 6 0.95 12.14 -9.42
C ASN A 6 2.31 12.18 -8.73
N THR A 7 2.32 12.11 -7.40
CA THR A 7 3.53 12.21 -6.59
C THR A 7 3.96 10.88 -5.98
N SER A 8 3.13 9.84 -6.11
CA SER A 8 3.29 8.53 -5.45
C SER A 8 3.44 8.64 -3.94
N LYS A 9 2.79 9.64 -3.34
CA LYS A 9 2.87 9.92 -1.91
C LYS A 9 1.71 9.33 -1.16
N ILE A 10 2.00 8.80 0.03
CA ILE A 10 1.01 8.34 0.99
C ILE A 10 0.96 9.37 2.11
N PHE A 11 -0.14 10.11 2.22
CA PHE A 11 -0.29 11.18 3.20
C PHE A 11 -1.37 10.85 4.24
N ASP A 12 -1.02 10.93 5.51
CA ASP A 12 -1.95 10.83 6.61
C ASP A 12 -2.44 12.21 7.06
N LYS A 13 -3.68 12.54 6.71
CA LYS A 13 -4.34 13.79 7.12
C LYS A 13 -4.50 13.95 8.62
N GLN A 14 -4.57 12.85 9.39
CA GLN A 14 -4.78 12.92 10.83
C GLN A 14 -3.53 13.38 11.56
N THR A 15 -2.37 12.83 11.21
CA THR A 15 -1.08 13.14 11.85
C THR A 15 -0.24 14.15 11.06
N GLY A 16 -0.65 14.47 9.84
CA GLY A 16 0.13 15.28 8.90
C GLY A 16 1.41 14.59 8.43
N SER A 17 1.47 13.26 8.47
CA SER A 17 2.67 12.49 8.17
C SER A 17 2.66 11.96 6.74
N GLU A 18 3.82 12.03 6.07
CA GLU A 18 4.05 11.37 4.79
C GLU A 18 4.74 10.02 5.05
N TRP A 19 4.26 8.97 4.39
CA TRP A 19 4.72 7.60 4.58
C TRP A 19 5.28 7.05 3.27
N ASN A 20 6.37 6.28 3.36
CA ASN A 20 6.82 5.47 2.23
C ASN A 20 6.05 4.15 2.14
N PHE A 21 6.29 3.38 1.07
CA PHE A 21 5.62 2.10 0.86
C PHE A 21 5.90 1.06 1.95
N ASP A 22 7.05 1.15 2.62
CA ASP A 22 7.44 0.25 3.71
C ASP A 22 6.76 0.59 5.04
N GLY A 23 5.97 1.66 5.10
CA GLY A 23 5.30 2.11 6.31
C GLY A 23 6.20 2.91 7.26
N LEU A 24 7.29 3.49 6.76
CA LEU A 24 8.10 4.45 7.49
C LEU A 24 7.55 5.87 7.28
N ALA A 25 7.31 6.59 8.36
CA ALA A 25 6.97 8.01 8.31
C ALA A 25 8.23 8.83 7.99
N ILE A 26 8.29 9.37 6.79
CA ILE A 26 9.46 10.13 6.29
C ILE A 26 9.37 11.62 6.63
N SER A 27 8.17 12.14 6.93
CA SER A 27 7.95 13.52 7.39
C SER A 27 6.68 13.64 8.25
N GLY A 28 6.48 14.80 8.89
CA GLY A 28 5.30 15.11 9.69
C GLY A 28 5.37 14.66 11.15
N GLY A 29 4.22 14.59 11.82
CA GLY A 29 4.11 14.37 13.27
C GLY A 29 4.63 13.02 13.74
N MET A 30 4.65 12.01 12.88
CA MET A 30 5.14 10.67 13.18
C MET A 30 6.52 10.38 12.58
N LYS A 31 7.27 11.39 12.13
CA LYS A 31 8.56 11.17 11.44
C LYS A 31 9.49 10.23 12.22
N GLY A 32 9.95 9.18 11.55
CA GLY A 32 10.82 8.14 12.10
C GLY A 32 10.08 6.92 12.67
N GLU A 33 8.76 7.00 12.84
CA GLU A 33 7.93 5.87 13.27
C GLU A 33 7.75 4.87 12.13
N GLN A 34 7.71 3.59 12.50
CA GLN A 34 7.55 2.45 11.60
C GLN A 34 6.23 1.74 11.91
N LEU A 35 5.36 1.60 10.91
CA LEU A 35 4.15 0.78 11.06
C LEU A 35 4.51 -0.68 11.24
N THR A 36 3.75 -1.36 12.09
CA THR A 36 3.81 -2.82 12.22
C THR A 36 3.35 -3.46 10.91
N ARG A 37 4.24 -4.22 10.27
CA ARG A 37 3.91 -4.96 9.06
C ARG A 37 2.98 -6.11 9.40
N ILE A 38 1.84 -6.16 8.72
CA ILE A 38 0.93 -7.31 8.78
C ILE A 38 1.31 -8.29 7.66
N PRO A 39 1.14 -9.60 7.86
CA PRO A 39 1.31 -10.58 6.80
C PRO A 39 0.40 -10.25 5.61
N PHE A 40 0.95 -10.30 4.41
CA PHE A 40 0.19 -10.19 3.17
C PHE A 40 0.88 -11.01 2.08
N ASP A 41 0.09 -11.48 1.13
CA ASP A 41 0.59 -12.22 -0.01
C ASP A 41 0.96 -11.23 -1.13
N GLU A 42 2.26 -11.03 -1.32
CA GLU A 42 2.81 -10.39 -2.51
C GLU A 42 2.73 -11.41 -3.66
N GLY A 43 1.93 -11.13 -4.68
CA GLY A 43 1.77 -12.03 -5.82
C GLY A 43 1.26 -11.31 -7.05
N PHE A 44 1.56 -11.88 -8.22
CA PHE A 44 1.00 -11.39 -9.47
C PHE A 44 -0.47 -11.80 -9.60
N TRP A 45 -1.26 -11.01 -10.33
CA TRP A 45 -2.67 -11.34 -10.57
C TRP A 45 -2.85 -12.73 -11.22
N PHE A 46 -1.90 -13.19 -12.03
CA PHE A 46 -1.99 -14.50 -12.69
C PHE A 46 -1.67 -15.67 -11.75
N GLU A 47 -0.85 -15.45 -10.72
CA GLU A 47 -0.61 -16.44 -9.65
C GLU A 47 -1.89 -16.62 -8.84
N TRP A 48 -2.57 -15.51 -8.51
CA TRP A 48 -3.87 -15.55 -7.85
C TRP A 48 -4.87 -16.41 -8.62
N VAL A 49 -5.01 -16.20 -9.93
CA VAL A 49 -5.95 -16.99 -10.76
C VAL A 49 -5.53 -18.46 -10.87
N ALA A 50 -4.23 -18.77 -10.83
CA ALA A 50 -3.76 -20.16 -10.80
C ALA A 50 -4.17 -20.91 -9.51
N PHE A 51 -4.20 -20.22 -8.36
CA PHE A 51 -4.64 -20.78 -7.08
C PHE A 51 -6.15 -20.64 -6.82
N HIS A 52 -6.81 -19.68 -7.46
CA HIS A 52 -8.23 -19.36 -7.32
C HIS A 52 -8.91 -19.36 -8.70
N PRO A 53 -9.08 -20.53 -9.33
CA PRO A 53 -9.51 -20.66 -10.73
C PRO A 53 -10.93 -20.12 -11.00
N GLU A 54 -11.75 -19.95 -9.97
CA GLU A 54 -13.07 -19.32 -10.04
C GLU A 54 -13.04 -17.78 -10.13
N THR A 55 -11.88 -17.16 -9.90
CA THR A 55 -11.71 -15.71 -9.99
C THR A 55 -11.99 -15.23 -11.42
N LYS A 56 -13.00 -14.37 -11.59
CA LYS A 56 -13.34 -13.79 -12.90
C LYS A 56 -12.36 -12.69 -13.27
N LEU A 57 -11.72 -12.84 -14.43
CA LEU A 57 -10.92 -11.80 -15.05
C LEU A 57 -11.79 -10.95 -15.98
N TYR A 58 -11.63 -9.64 -15.88
CA TYR A 58 -12.20 -8.70 -16.85
C TYR A 58 -11.13 -8.35 -17.88
N ALA A 59 -11.39 -8.67 -19.15
CA ALA A 59 -10.55 -8.28 -20.28
C ALA A 59 -11.20 -7.12 -21.04
N ASN A 60 -10.37 -6.21 -21.55
CA ASN A 60 -10.79 -5.02 -22.31
C ASN A 60 -11.21 -5.35 -23.74
#